data_AF-A0A536PUN5-F1
#
_entry.id   AF-A0A536PUN5-F1
#
_cell.length_a   1.000
_cell.length_b   1.000
_cell.length_c   1.000
_cell.angle_alpha   90.00
_cell.angle_beta   90.00
_cell.angle_gamma   90.00
#
_symmetry.space_group_name_H-M   'P 1'
#
loop_
_entity.id
_entity.type
_entity.pdbx_description
1 polymer ?
#
loop_
_entity_poly.entity_id
_entity_poly.type
_entity_poly.pdbx_seq_one_letter_code
_entity_poly.pdbx_strand_id
1 'polypeptide(L)'
;PVIVDNEGPGGKKITLSQSSAIMVYCAEKAGKFIPKDPAKKAAMLEAYMSASTDITPGFGSINACVRAKDPAPYAAAGDMFKQRLKGYFKVWDDLLAKRKFAAGDEFTIADLSLYAGYWRTKGAFPDLVAGMGNLERWGNETGARPGVQRALKI
;
A
#
# COMPACT_ATOMS: atom_id res chain seq x y z
N PRO A 1 2.98 1.67 -13.04
CA PRO A 1 4.40 1.75 -13.47
C PRO A 1 4.74 0.56 -14.38
N VAL A 2 5.80 0.71 -15.18
CA VAL A 2 6.42 -0.35 -15.98
C VAL A 2 7.92 -0.25 -15.77
N ILE A 3 8.62 -1.38 -15.64
CA ILE A 3 10.08 -1.44 -15.56
C ILE A 3 10.64 -2.28 -16.69
N VAL A 4 11.89 -2.01 -17.05
CA VAL A 4 12.73 -2.85 -17.89
C VAL A 4 14.01 -3.13 -17.12
N ASP A 5 14.27 -4.40 -16.83
CA ASP A 5 15.51 -4.85 -16.20
C ASP A 5 16.33 -5.59 -17.25
N ASN A 6 17.42 -4.97 -17.72
CA ASN A 6 18.29 -5.56 -18.74
C ASN A 6 19.14 -6.71 -18.18
N GLU A 7 19.28 -6.81 -16.86
CA GLU A 7 20.06 -7.82 -16.14
C GLU A 7 19.13 -8.66 -15.25
N GLY A 8 18.01 -9.10 -15.81
CA GLY A 8 17.04 -9.93 -15.10
C GLY A 8 17.56 -11.35 -14.80
N PRO A 9 16.68 -12.24 -14.30
CA PRO A 9 17.06 -13.59 -13.88
C PRO A 9 17.81 -14.35 -14.99
N GLY A 10 18.94 -14.95 -14.63
CA GLY A 10 19.82 -15.64 -15.60
C GLY A 10 20.48 -14.71 -16.62
N GLY A 11 20.63 -13.42 -16.33
CA GLY A 11 21.24 -12.42 -17.21
C GLY A 11 20.35 -12.02 -18.41
N LYS A 12 19.05 -12.33 -18.36
CA LYS A 12 18.12 -12.05 -19.47
C LYS A 12 17.28 -10.82 -19.17
N LYS A 13 17.08 -10.00 -20.21
CA LYS A 13 16.18 -8.85 -20.15
C LYS A 13 14.75 -9.29 -19.81
N ILE A 14 14.12 -8.58 -18.87
CA ILE A 14 12.70 -8.73 -18.55
C ILE A 14 12.01 -7.37 -18.52
N THR A 15 10.79 -7.32 -19.06
CA THR A 15 9.91 -6.15 -18.98
C THR A 15 8.70 -6.55 -18.13
N LEU A 16 8.39 -5.75 -17.11
CA LEU A 16 7.33 -6.05 -16.17
C LEU A 16 6.43 -4.82 -15.94
N SER A 17 5.12 -5.05 -15.98
CA SER A 17 4.10 -4.09 -15.55
C SER A 17 3.43 -4.61 -14.27
N GLN A 18 2.41 -3.89 -13.78
CA GLN A 18 1.77 -4.11 -12.48
C GLN A 18 2.71 -3.80 -11.30
N SER A 19 2.39 -2.75 -10.55
CA SER A 19 3.20 -2.33 -9.39
C SER A 19 3.41 -3.47 -8.40
N SER A 20 2.39 -4.31 -8.19
CA SER A 20 2.51 -5.37 -7.21
C SER A 20 3.45 -6.51 -7.66
N ALA A 21 3.45 -6.85 -8.94
CA ALA A 21 4.42 -7.81 -9.48
C ALA A 21 5.85 -7.23 -9.45
N ILE A 22 5.99 -5.95 -9.82
CA ILE A 22 7.26 -5.23 -9.79
C ILE A 22 7.89 -5.24 -8.39
N MET A 23 7.13 -4.97 -7.34
CA MET A 23 7.70 -4.95 -5.98
C MET A 23 8.16 -6.33 -5.51
N VAL A 24 7.40 -7.40 -5.83
CA VAL A 24 7.83 -8.77 -5.52
C VAL A 24 9.14 -9.07 -6.25
N TYR A 25 9.19 -8.78 -7.56
CA TYR A 25 10.40 -8.97 -8.37
C TYR A 25 11.62 -8.23 -7.81
N CYS A 26 11.48 -6.93 -7.51
CA CYS A 26 12.58 -6.14 -6.96
C CYS A 26 13.03 -6.63 -5.58
N ALA A 27 12.10 -7.06 -4.74
CA ALA A 27 12.40 -7.59 -3.41
C ALA A 27 13.14 -8.94 -3.49
N GLU A 28 12.71 -9.84 -4.37
CA GLU A 28 13.40 -11.12 -4.63
C GLU A 28 14.80 -10.89 -5.23
N LYS A 29 14.91 -10.04 -6.27
CA LYS A 29 16.21 -9.71 -6.89
C LYS A 29 17.18 -9.07 -5.89
N ALA A 30 16.69 -8.25 -4.97
CA ALA A 30 17.52 -7.62 -3.94
C ALA A 30 17.78 -8.51 -2.71
N GLY A 31 17.07 -9.64 -2.57
CA GLY A 31 17.10 -10.47 -1.36
C GLY A 31 16.63 -9.74 -0.09
N LYS A 32 15.68 -8.79 -0.23
CA LYS A 32 15.22 -7.92 0.86
C LYS A 32 13.70 -7.86 0.92
N PHE A 33 13.15 -7.51 2.09
CA PHE A 33 11.72 -7.19 2.29
C PHE A 33 10.71 -8.34 2.06
N ILE A 34 11.18 -9.57 1.85
CA ILE A 34 10.37 -10.79 1.85
C ILE A 34 10.92 -11.72 2.93
N PRO A 35 10.12 -12.13 3.94
CA PRO A 35 10.54 -13.08 4.95
C PRO A 35 10.93 -14.43 4.35
N LYS A 36 11.95 -15.09 4.91
CA LYS A 36 12.35 -16.46 4.53
C LYS A 36 11.51 -17.52 5.21
N ASP A 37 11.03 -17.24 6.42
CA ASP A 37 10.14 -18.13 7.16
C ASP A 37 8.79 -18.25 6.41
N PRO A 38 8.30 -19.47 6.11
CA PRO A 38 7.08 -19.65 5.33
C PRO A 38 5.83 -19.03 5.96
N ALA A 39 5.69 -19.09 7.28
CA ALA A 39 4.53 -18.54 7.97
C ALA A 39 4.55 -17.00 7.94
N LYS A 40 5.71 -16.39 8.19
CA LYS A 40 5.89 -14.93 8.04
C LYS A 40 5.70 -14.47 6.59
N LYS A 41 6.14 -15.27 5.61
CA LYS A 41 5.91 -14.97 4.18
C LYS A 41 4.41 -15.01 3.84
N ALA A 42 3.66 -15.98 4.38
CA ALA A 42 2.22 -16.04 4.20
C ALA A 42 1.50 -14.82 4.80
N ALA A 43 1.84 -14.44 6.03
CA ALA A 43 1.30 -13.23 6.68
C ALA A 43 1.66 -11.95 5.91
N MET A 44 2.88 -11.87 5.37
CA MET A 44 3.28 -10.77 4.48
C MET A 44 2.46 -10.73 3.21
N LEU A 45 2.22 -11.87 2.56
CA LEU A 45 1.41 -11.94 1.34
C LEU A 45 -0.04 -11.55 1.61
N GLU A 46 -0.64 -11.97 2.73
CA GLU A 46 -1.98 -11.55 3.13
C GLU A 46 -2.07 -10.02 3.28
N ALA A 47 -1.14 -9.44 4.04
CA ALA A 47 -1.04 -8.00 4.24
C ALA A 47 -0.82 -7.25 2.92
N TYR A 48 0.03 -7.81 2.06
CA TYR A 48 0.37 -7.25 0.77
C TYR A 48 -0.79 -7.26 -0.23
N MET A 49 -1.57 -8.35 -0.24
CA MET A 49 -2.77 -8.47 -1.05
C MET A 49 -3.82 -7.48 -0.57
N SER A 50 -4.10 -7.39 0.73
CA SER A 50 -5.07 -6.40 1.23
C SER A 50 -4.70 -4.96 0.85
N ALA A 51 -3.42 -4.58 0.96
CA ALA A 51 -2.98 -3.26 0.49
C ALA A 51 -3.18 -3.05 -1.03
N SER A 52 -2.94 -4.10 -1.82
CA SER A 52 -2.98 -4.04 -3.29
C SER A 52 -4.40 -4.13 -3.86
N THR A 53 -5.31 -4.87 -3.21
CA THR A 53 -6.66 -5.16 -3.71
C THR A 53 -7.76 -4.38 -3.01
N ASP A 54 -7.55 -3.97 -1.76
CA ASP A 54 -8.60 -3.33 -0.97
C ASP A 54 -8.33 -1.84 -0.85
N ILE A 55 -7.11 -1.48 -0.41
CA ILE A 55 -6.75 -0.07 -0.13
C ILE A 55 -6.55 0.71 -1.44
N THR A 56 -5.68 0.22 -2.31
CA THR A 56 -5.33 0.95 -3.55
C THR A 56 -6.54 1.14 -4.48
N PRO A 57 -7.34 0.10 -4.77
CA PRO A 57 -8.56 0.26 -5.57
C PRO A 57 -9.63 1.07 -4.84
N GLY A 58 -9.75 0.95 -3.51
CA GLY A 58 -10.66 1.77 -2.71
C GLY A 58 -10.40 3.28 -2.90
N PHE A 59 -9.13 3.70 -2.81
CA PHE A 59 -8.74 5.08 -3.12
C PHE A 59 -9.07 5.46 -4.56
N GLY A 60 -8.76 4.59 -5.53
CA GLY A 60 -9.02 4.83 -6.95
C GLY A 60 -10.50 5.05 -7.25
N SER A 61 -11.38 4.22 -6.67
CA SER A 61 -12.83 4.33 -6.84
C SER A 61 -13.39 5.62 -6.26
N ILE A 62 -12.95 6.03 -5.06
CA ILE A 62 -13.33 7.34 -4.49
C ILE A 62 -12.91 8.44 -5.45
N ASN A 63 -11.65 8.43 -5.88
CA ASN A 63 -11.09 9.46 -6.74
C ASN A 63 -11.84 9.56 -8.08
N ALA A 64 -12.24 8.42 -8.66
CA ALA A 64 -13.04 8.38 -9.88
C ALA A 64 -14.42 9.02 -9.70
N CYS A 65 -15.11 8.75 -8.58
CA CYS A 65 -16.41 9.35 -8.29
C CYS A 65 -16.31 10.86 -8.04
N VAL A 66 -15.36 11.31 -7.21
CA VAL A 66 -15.29 12.73 -6.78
C VAL A 66 -14.64 13.65 -7.81
N ARG A 67 -13.83 13.11 -8.73
CA ARG A 67 -13.18 13.88 -9.81
C ARG A 67 -13.83 13.68 -11.18
N ALA A 68 -15.00 13.04 -11.23
CA ALA A 68 -15.78 12.97 -12.46
C ALA A 68 -16.13 14.38 -12.95
N LYS A 69 -16.27 14.54 -14.28
CA LYS A 69 -16.67 15.82 -14.89
C LYS A 69 -18.01 16.33 -14.35
N ASP A 70 -18.94 15.40 -14.12
CA ASP A 70 -20.17 15.62 -13.36
C ASP A 70 -20.22 14.60 -12.21
N PRO A 71 -19.90 15.01 -10.96
CA PRO A 71 -19.85 14.10 -9.82
C PRO A 71 -21.23 13.84 -9.18
N ALA A 72 -22.27 14.63 -9.48
CA ALA A 72 -23.56 14.52 -8.81
C ALA A 72 -24.21 13.11 -8.94
N PRO A 73 -24.16 12.44 -10.10
CA PRO A 73 -24.68 11.07 -10.24
C PRO A 73 -23.92 10.02 -9.42
N TYR A 74 -22.67 10.31 -9.03
CA TYR A 74 -21.79 9.37 -8.35
C TYR A 74 -21.67 9.62 -6.84
N ALA A 75 -22.39 10.59 -6.29
CA ALA A 75 -22.27 10.99 -4.89
C ALA A 75 -22.46 9.81 -3.92
N ALA A 76 -23.55 9.06 -4.06
CA ALA A 76 -23.84 7.90 -3.20
C ALA A 76 -22.78 6.79 -3.31
N ALA A 77 -22.28 6.53 -4.52
CA ALA A 77 -21.21 5.55 -4.74
C ALA A 77 -19.88 6.03 -4.11
N GLY A 78 -19.55 7.31 -4.28
CA GLY A 78 -18.38 7.93 -3.67
C GLY A 78 -18.39 7.81 -2.15
N ASP A 79 -19.54 8.07 -1.53
CA ASP A 79 -19.69 7.94 -0.07
C ASP A 79 -19.61 6.48 0.38
N MET A 80 -20.21 5.54 -0.34
CA MET A 80 -20.05 4.10 -0.07
C MET A 80 -18.56 3.69 -0.11
N PHE A 81 -17.80 4.12 -1.12
CA PHE A 81 -16.38 3.80 -1.23
C PHE A 81 -15.55 4.46 -0.13
N LYS A 82 -15.86 5.70 0.27
CA LYS A 82 -15.23 6.37 1.42
C LYS A 82 -15.44 5.58 2.71
N GLN A 83 -16.67 5.15 2.98
CA GLN A 83 -16.98 4.37 4.19
C GLN A 83 -16.25 3.02 4.18
N ARG A 84 -16.23 2.33 3.04
CA ARG A 84 -15.49 1.07 2.88
C ARG A 84 -13.98 1.27 3.11
N LEU A 85 -13.37 2.28 2.50
CA LEU A 85 -11.94 2.55 2.66
C LEU A 85 -11.59 2.93 4.12
N LYS A 86 -12.43 3.74 4.77
CA LYS A 86 -12.30 4.06 6.19
C LYS A 86 -12.39 2.81 7.06
N GLY A 87 -13.30 1.89 6.74
CA GLY A 87 -13.42 0.59 7.41
C GLY A 87 -12.15 -0.26 7.28
N TYR A 88 -11.54 -0.32 6.09
CA TYR A 88 -10.27 -1.02 5.92
C TYR A 88 -9.15 -0.39 6.75
N PHE A 89 -9.04 0.94 6.77
CA PHE A 89 -8.03 1.60 7.61
C PHE A 89 -8.27 1.40 9.12
N LYS A 90 -9.54 1.30 9.56
CA LYS A 90 -9.89 0.92 10.94
C LYS A 90 -9.35 -0.48 11.29
N VAL A 91 -9.52 -1.46 10.40
CA VAL A 91 -8.94 -2.81 10.57
C VAL A 91 -7.42 -2.74 10.66
N TRP A 92 -6.77 -1.94 9.81
CA TRP A 92 -5.32 -1.76 9.87
C TRP A 92 -4.85 -1.09 11.16
N ASP A 93 -5.57 -0.10 11.67
CA ASP A 93 -5.27 0.53 12.97
C ASP A 93 -5.34 -0.50 14.11
N ASP A 94 -6.40 -1.32 14.14
CA ASP A 94 -6.59 -2.37 15.15
C ASP A 94 -5.51 -3.47 15.06
N LEU A 95 -5.08 -3.80 13.85
CA LEU A 95 -3.97 -4.74 13.64
C LEU A 95 -2.65 -4.13 14.10
N LEU A 96 -2.33 -2.89 13.72
CA LEU A 96 -1.10 -2.18 14.08
C LEU A 96 -1.01 -1.83 15.58
N ALA A 97 -2.11 -1.93 16.33
CA ALA A 97 -2.09 -1.93 17.79
C ALA A 97 -1.34 -3.14 18.36
N LYS A 98 -1.35 -4.27 17.64
CA LYS A 98 -0.80 -5.57 18.10
C LYS A 98 0.52 -5.95 17.44
N ARG A 99 0.93 -5.24 16.40
CA ARG A 99 2.15 -5.51 15.63
C ARG A 99 2.85 -4.22 15.21
N LYS A 100 4.16 -4.31 15.01
CA LYS A 100 4.96 -3.14 14.62
C LYS A 100 4.70 -2.72 13.18
N PHE A 101 4.66 -3.69 12.26
CA PHE A 101 4.56 -3.52 10.81
C PHE A 101 3.42 -4.37 10.23
N ALA A 102 3.13 -4.16 8.94
CA ALA A 102 1.97 -4.74 8.27
C ALA A 102 1.89 -6.28 8.34
N ALA A 103 3.04 -6.96 8.47
CA ALA A 103 3.13 -8.42 8.50
C ALA A 103 3.65 -9.00 9.84
N GLY A 104 3.76 -8.18 10.89
CA GLY A 104 4.36 -8.57 12.17
C GLY A 104 5.46 -7.61 12.61
N ASP A 105 6.62 -8.13 13.00
CA ASP A 105 7.72 -7.32 13.56
C ASP A 105 8.77 -6.91 12.52
N GLU A 106 8.76 -7.53 11.34
CA GLU A 106 9.69 -7.24 10.24
C GLU A 106 9.04 -6.32 9.21
N PHE A 107 9.80 -5.35 8.70
CA PHE A 107 9.35 -4.44 7.64
C PHE A 107 9.48 -5.10 6.27
N THR A 108 8.40 -5.10 5.49
CA THR A 108 8.31 -5.86 4.24
C THR A 108 7.74 -5.03 3.08
N ILE A 109 7.61 -5.65 1.91
CA ILE A 109 6.88 -5.04 0.77
C ILE A 109 5.41 -4.75 1.09
N ALA A 110 4.81 -5.43 2.06
CA ALA A 110 3.44 -5.15 2.50
C ALA A 110 3.33 -3.74 3.09
N ASP A 111 4.32 -3.29 3.87
CA ASP A 111 4.37 -1.95 4.43
C ASP A 111 4.51 -0.88 3.35
N LEU A 112 5.39 -1.12 2.37
CA LEU A 112 5.58 -0.20 1.24
C LEU A 112 4.28 -0.05 0.42
N SER A 113 3.59 -1.16 0.18
CA SER A 113 2.29 -1.16 -0.53
C SER A 113 1.22 -0.42 0.24
N LEU A 114 1.04 -0.76 1.52
CA LEU A 114 0.04 -0.14 2.39
C LEU A 114 0.33 1.36 2.54
N TYR A 115 1.60 1.74 2.64
CA TYR A 115 2.00 3.14 2.84
C TYR A 115 1.65 3.99 1.63
N ALA A 116 1.82 3.46 0.42
CA ALA A 116 1.42 4.17 -0.79
C ALA A 116 -0.09 4.47 -0.82
N GLY A 117 -0.93 3.55 -0.34
CA GLY A 117 -2.37 3.75 -0.18
C GLY A 117 -2.72 4.74 0.94
N TYR A 118 -2.09 4.58 2.10
CA TYR A 118 -2.25 5.47 3.25
C TYR A 118 -1.86 6.91 2.93
N TRP A 119 -0.67 7.13 2.35
CA TRP A 119 -0.15 8.46 2.04
C TRP A 119 -1.06 9.21 1.06
N ARG A 120 -1.53 8.54 0.00
CA ARG A 120 -2.50 9.11 -0.95
C ARG A 120 -3.83 9.45 -0.28
N THR A 121 -4.33 8.56 0.57
CA THR A 121 -5.59 8.79 1.30
C THR A 121 -5.45 9.94 2.29
N LYS A 122 -4.37 9.98 3.09
CA LYS A 122 -4.12 11.06 4.04
C LYS A 122 -3.99 12.43 3.35
N GLY A 123 -3.37 12.47 2.17
CA GLY A 123 -3.23 13.70 1.39
C GLY A 123 -4.52 14.20 0.74
N ALA A 124 -5.37 13.30 0.23
CA ALA A 124 -6.59 13.70 -0.49
C ALA A 124 -7.86 13.72 0.37
N PHE A 125 -7.95 12.82 1.35
CA PHE A 125 -9.14 12.57 2.18
C PHE A 125 -8.72 12.30 3.64
N PRO A 126 -8.11 13.28 4.34
CA PRO A 126 -7.53 13.08 5.67
C PRO A 126 -8.53 12.52 6.71
N ASP A 127 -9.81 12.88 6.62
CA ASP A 127 -10.86 12.40 7.53
C ASP A 127 -11.10 10.88 7.47
N LEU A 128 -10.64 10.20 6.42
CA LEU A 128 -10.77 8.74 6.30
C LEU A 128 -9.75 7.99 7.17
N VAL A 129 -8.70 8.66 7.63
CA VAL A 129 -7.66 8.10 8.50
C VAL A 129 -7.49 8.86 9.82
N ALA A 130 -8.24 9.96 10.01
CA ALA A 130 -8.19 10.76 11.22
C ALA A 130 -8.60 9.95 12.46
N GLY A 131 -7.90 10.17 13.57
CA GLY A 131 -8.15 9.50 14.85
C GLY A 131 -7.61 8.05 14.96
N MET A 132 -6.94 7.54 13.92
CA MET A 132 -6.33 6.20 13.92
C MET A 132 -4.87 6.26 14.39
N GLY A 133 -4.66 6.24 15.71
CA GLY A 133 -3.36 6.50 16.33
C GLY A 133 -2.27 5.48 16.01
N ASN A 134 -2.61 4.20 15.88
CA ASN A 134 -1.64 3.15 15.54
C ASN A 134 -1.24 3.22 14.06
N LEU A 135 -2.22 3.52 13.20
CA LEU A 135 -2.00 3.77 11.78
C LEU A 135 -1.13 5.00 11.58
N GLU A 136 -1.35 6.08 12.33
CA GLU A 136 -0.52 7.27 12.27
C GLU A 136 0.91 7.03 12.76
N ARG A 137 1.10 6.34 13.88
CA ARG A 137 2.42 5.90 14.36
C ARG A 137 3.18 5.16 13.27
N TRP A 138 2.58 4.12 12.72
CA TRP A 138 3.17 3.31 11.64
C TRP A 138 3.43 4.13 10.37
N GLY A 139 2.51 5.02 10.01
CA GLY A 139 2.64 5.89 8.85
C GLY A 139 3.81 6.88 9.00
N ASN A 140 3.99 7.45 10.18
CA ASN A 140 5.11 8.34 10.48
C ASN A 140 6.45 7.59 10.46
N GLU A 141 6.53 6.41 11.09
CA GLU A 141 7.75 5.57 11.08
C GLU A 141 8.11 5.12 9.66
N THR A 142 7.13 4.69 8.86
CA THR A 142 7.34 4.26 7.48
C THR A 142 7.74 5.44 6.59
N GLY A 143 7.05 6.58 6.74
CA GLY A 143 7.31 7.80 6.01
C GLY A 143 8.71 8.36 6.27
N ALA A 144 9.22 8.27 7.50
CA ALA A 144 10.55 8.77 7.86
C ALA A 144 11.71 8.00 7.19
N ARG A 145 11.45 6.83 6.58
CA ARG A 145 12.51 6.02 5.96
C ARG A 145 13.13 6.76 4.76
N PRO A 146 14.48 6.85 4.66
CA PRO A 146 15.14 7.59 3.58
C PRO A 146 14.74 7.13 2.17
N GLY A 147 14.52 5.83 1.97
CA GLY A 147 14.05 5.29 0.68
C GLY A 147 12.66 5.79 0.29
N VAL A 148 11.75 5.90 1.26
CA VAL A 148 10.40 6.42 1.07
C VAL A 148 10.45 7.92 0.78
N GLN A 149 11.21 8.68 1.57
CA GLN A 149 11.40 10.12 1.36
C GLN A 149 11.97 10.46 -0.03
N ARG A 150 12.90 9.64 -0.55
CA ARG A 150 13.39 9.82 -1.92
C ARG A 150 12.32 9.51 -2.96
N ALA A 151 11.54 8.45 -2.76
CA ALA A 151 10.50 8.03 -3.70
C ALA A 151 9.37 9.07 -3.83
N LEU A 152 9.01 9.78 -2.75
CA LEU A 152 7.95 10.79 -2.74
C LEU A 152 8.33 12.12 -3.41
N LYS A 153 9.61 12.31 -3.78
CA LYS A 153 10.10 13.50 -4.49
C LYS A 153 10.10 13.36 -6.01
N ILE A 154 9.74 12.17 -6.50
CA ILE A 154 9.66 11.81 -7.92
C ILE A 154 8.21 11.98 -8.36
#